data_AF-A0A3S0ZJU1-F1
#
_entry.id   AF-A0A3S0ZJU1-F1
#
_cell.length_a   1.000
_cell.length_b   1.000
_cell.length_c   1.000
_cell.angle_alpha   90.00
_cell.angle_beta   90.00
_cell.angle_gamma   90.00
#
_symmetry.space_group_name_H-M   'P 1'
#
loop_
_entity.id
_entity.type
_entity.pdbx_description
1 polymer ?
#
loop_
_entity_poly.entity_id
_entity_poly.type
_entity_poly.pdbx_seq_one_letter_code
_entity_poly.pdbx_strand_id
1 'polypeptide(L)'
;LPDVLLYHVVERITLYSIGMRHTLTFHTADQGRDNLMVLEDFATGDIMVNTAKIVKKDISATNGVIHVIDEVLVPARVLLKIEEQGITIG
;
A
#
# COMPACT_ATOMS: atom_id res chain seq x y z
N LEU A 1 13.19 10.14 0.48
CA LEU A 1 12.91 9.29 1.66
C LEU A 1 11.52 9.51 2.24
N PRO A 2 11.09 10.73 2.64
CA PRO A 2 9.74 10.93 3.18
C PRO A 2 8.63 10.48 2.22
N ASP A 3 8.79 10.73 0.93
CA ASP A 3 7.78 10.42 -0.09
C ASP A 3 7.43 8.92 -0.19
N VAL A 4 8.40 8.03 0.06
CA VAL A 4 8.16 6.58 0.02
C VAL A 4 7.32 6.15 1.23
N LEU A 5 7.61 6.69 2.41
CA LEU A 5 6.83 6.39 3.62
C LEU A 5 5.41 6.96 3.52
N LEU A 6 5.23 8.13 2.90
CA LEU A 6 3.91 8.71 2.68
C LEU A 6 3.03 7.86 1.74
N TYR A 7 3.64 7.08 0.83
CA TYR A 7 2.90 6.12 -0.01
C TYR A 7 2.31 4.95 0.79
N HIS A 8 2.82 4.68 1.98
CA HIS A 8 2.29 3.63 2.87
C HIS A 8 1.14 4.13 3.75
N VAL A 9 0.80 5.42 3.68
CA VAL A 9 -0.19 6.05 4.57
C VAL A 9 -1.44 6.40 3.78
N VAL A 10 -2.60 5.91 4.23
CA VAL A 10 -3.90 6.36 3.72
C VAL A 10 -4.51 7.30 4.74
N GLU A 11 -4.77 8.54 4.34
CA GLU A 11 -5.34 9.55 5.22
C GLU A 11 -6.87 9.48 5.27
N ARG A 12 -7.46 10.04 6.33
CA ARG A 12 -8.90 10.29 6.48
C ARG A 12 -9.80 9.05 6.54
N ILE A 13 -9.23 7.85 6.56
CA ILE A 13 -9.95 6.60 6.74
C ILE A 13 -9.22 5.72 7.76
N THR A 14 -10.00 4.98 8.54
CA THR A 14 -9.49 3.89 9.38
C THR A 14 -10.11 2.60 8.87
N LEU A 15 -9.30 1.75 8.25
CA LEU A 15 -9.76 0.51 7.63
C LEU A 15 -9.27 -0.68 8.44
N TYR A 16 -10.19 -1.36 9.13
CA TYR A 16 -9.93 -2.66 9.74
C TYR A 16 -10.09 -3.78 8.71
N SER A 17 -9.45 -4.92 8.96
CA SER A 17 -9.42 -6.05 8.03
C SER A 17 -10.81 -6.62 7.72
N ILE A 18 -11.78 -6.46 8.64
CA ILE A 18 -13.18 -6.86 8.42
C ILE A 18 -13.84 -6.14 7.22
N GLY A 19 -13.35 -4.94 6.88
CA GLY A 19 -13.83 -4.16 5.73
C GLY A 19 -13.11 -4.48 4.41
N MET A 20 -12.03 -5.25 4.43
CA MET A 20 -11.17 -5.54 3.27
C MET A 20 -11.65 -6.78 2.49
N ARG A 21 -12.93 -6.80 2.11
CA ARG A 21 -13.59 -7.97 1.48
C ARG A 21 -13.72 -7.90 -0.04
N HIS A 22 -13.27 -6.80 -0.64
CA HIS A 22 -13.32 -6.55 -2.08
C HIS A 22 -12.08 -5.77 -2.47
N THR A 23 -11.87 -5.63 -3.78
CA THR A 23 -10.91 -4.67 -4.31
C THR A 23 -11.28 -3.26 -3.84
N LEU A 24 -10.37 -2.65 -3.08
CA LEU A 24 -10.45 -1.28 -2.62
C LEU A 24 -9.27 -0.51 -3.20
N THR A 25 -9.51 0.75 -3.54
CA THR A 25 -8.49 1.64 -4.10
C THR A 25 -8.46 2.92 -3.30
N PHE A 26 -7.27 3.35 -2.88
CA PHE A 26 -7.05 4.52 -2.03
C PHE A 26 -6.05 5.49 -2.65
N HIS A 27 -6.25 6.77 -2.38
CA HIS A 27 -5.18 7.76 -2.50
C HIS A 27 -4.34 7.74 -1.22
N THR A 28 -3.03 7.91 -1.37
CA THR A 28 -2.09 7.90 -0.24
C THR A 28 -1.68 9.32 0.15
N ALA A 29 -1.02 9.47 1.30
CA ALA A 29 -0.58 10.75 1.84
C ALA A 29 0.52 11.41 0.99
N ASP A 30 1.14 10.67 0.07
CA ASP A 30 2.24 11.14 -0.77
C ASP A 30 1.86 12.21 -1.80
N GLN A 31 0.57 12.57 -1.89
CA GLN A 31 0.01 13.52 -2.87
C GLN A 31 0.32 13.12 -4.34
N GLY A 32 0.76 11.89 -4.56
CA GLY A 32 1.04 11.29 -5.84
C GLY A 32 -0.24 10.87 -6.56
N ARG A 33 -0.11 10.54 -7.85
CA ARG A 33 -1.22 10.03 -8.66
C ARG A 33 -1.34 8.50 -8.64
N ASP A 34 -0.38 7.81 -8.02
CA ASP A 34 -0.44 6.37 -7.88
C ASP A 34 -1.47 6.01 -6.82
N ASN A 35 -2.34 5.06 -7.15
CA ASN A 35 -3.30 4.54 -6.18
C ASN A 35 -2.69 3.36 -5.42
N LEU A 36 -3.15 3.18 -4.19
CA LEU A 36 -2.90 2.00 -3.38
C LEU A 36 -4.08 1.05 -3.54
N MET A 37 -3.84 -0.18 -3.95
CA MET A 37 -4.87 -1.20 -4.10
C MET A 37 -4.81 -2.17 -2.91
N VAL A 38 -5.96 -2.48 -2.33
CA VAL A 38 -6.11 -3.53 -1.32
C VAL A 38 -7.07 -4.58 -1.85
N LEU A 39 -6.69 -5.84 -1.81
CA LEU A 39 -7.50 -6.94 -2.34
C LEU A 39 -7.31 -8.20 -1.49
N GLU A 40 -8.33 -9.05 -1.48
CA GLU A 40 -8.23 -10.41 -0.93
C GLU A 40 -7.77 -11.35 -2.05
N ASP A 41 -6.71 -12.10 -1.80
CA ASP A 41 -6.30 -13.21 -2.66
C ASP A 41 -7.23 -14.40 -2.39
N PHE A 42 -8.10 -14.71 -3.35
CA PHE A 42 -9.07 -15.80 -3.23
C PHE A 42 -8.44 -17.20 -3.16
N ALA A 43 -7.19 -17.38 -3.56
CA ALA A 43 -6.50 -18.67 -3.50
C ALA A 43 -5.98 -18.95 -2.09
N THR A 44 -5.48 -17.93 -1.40
CA THR A 44 -4.81 -18.05 -0.09
C THR A 44 -5.65 -17.52 1.07
N GLY A 45 -6.64 -16.67 0.81
CA GLY A 45 -7.37 -15.90 1.81
C GLY A 45 -6.55 -14.74 2.42
N ASP A 46 -5.37 -14.46 1.86
CA ASP A 46 -4.51 -13.38 2.33
C ASP A 46 -5.02 -12.02 1.84
N ILE A 47 -4.74 -10.97 2.61
CA ILE A 47 -5.02 -9.59 2.18
C ILE A 47 -3.72 -9.01 1.63
N MET A 48 -3.78 -8.55 0.39
CA MET A 48 -2.68 -7.96 -0.35
C MET A 48 -2.88 -6.45 -0.45
N VAL A 49 -1.78 -5.71 -0.31
CA VAL A 49 -1.66 -4.27 -0.56
C VAL A 49 -0.70 -4.11 -1.74
N ASN A 50 -1.24 -3.78 -2.91
CA ASN A 50 -0.58 -3.99 -4.20
C ASN A 50 -0.05 -5.44 -4.29
N THR A 51 1.26 -5.64 -4.25
CA THR A 51 1.92 -6.97 -4.26
C THR A 51 2.35 -7.44 -2.86
N ALA A 52 2.30 -6.57 -1.85
CA ALA A 52 2.75 -6.87 -0.49
C ALA A 52 1.65 -7.55 0.31
N LYS A 53 1.97 -8.61 1.07
CA LYS A 53 1.02 -9.30 1.92
C LYS A 53 0.94 -8.65 3.30
N ILE A 54 -0.27 -8.50 3.84
CA ILE A 54 -0.45 -8.11 5.25
C ILE A 54 -0.11 -9.31 6.16
N VAL A 55 0.98 -9.20 6.91
CA VAL A 55 1.46 -10.22 7.86
C VAL A 55 0.93 -10.03 9.28
N LYS A 56 0.53 -8.80 9.64
CA LYS A 56 -0.12 -8.51 10.92
C LYS A 56 -1.13 -7.39 10.73
N LYS A 57 -2.37 -7.63 11.13
CA LYS A 57 -3.50 -6.71 10.88
C LYS A 57 -4.12 -6.19 12.17
N ASP A 58 -4.89 -5.12 12.04
CA ASP A 58 -5.78 -4.57 13.08
C ASP A 58 -5.05 -4.10 14.35
N ILE A 59 -3.85 -3.53 14.19
CA ILE A 59 -3.13 -2.92 15.32
C ILE A 59 -3.72 -1.52 15.55
N SER A 60 -4.57 -1.37 16.55
CA SER A 60 -5.13 -0.07 16.91
C SER A 60 -4.05 0.90 17.38
N ALA A 61 -4.12 2.12 16.87
CA ALA A 61 -3.35 3.27 17.31
C ALA A 61 -4.29 4.40 17.73
N THR A 62 -3.77 5.40 18.46
CA THR A 62 -4.58 6.53 18.95
C THR A 62 -5.28 7.31 17.84
N ASN A 63 -4.73 7.30 16.62
CA ASN A 63 -5.19 8.09 15.48
C ASN A 63 -5.50 7.24 14.24
N GLY A 64 -5.65 5.91 14.36
CA GLY A 64 -5.93 5.04 13.23
C GLY A 64 -5.63 3.58 13.50
N VAL A 65 -5.28 2.85 12.44
CA VAL A 65 -4.93 1.43 12.49
C VAL A 65 -3.68 1.19 11.68
N ILE A 66 -2.81 0.30 12.18
CA ILE A 66 -1.60 -0.15 11.50
C ILE A 66 -1.84 -1.58 11.00
N HIS A 67 -1.45 -1.81 9.74
CA HIS A 67 -1.28 -3.13 9.15
C HIS A 67 0.18 -3.27 8.73
N VAL A 68 0.82 -4.36 9.14
CA VAL A 68 2.21 -4.68 8.80
C VAL A 68 2.22 -5.51 7.53
N ILE A 69 3.05 -5.11 6.58
CA ILE A 69 3.27 -5.79 5.30
C ILE A 69 4.69 -6.37 5.22
N ASP A 70 4.90 -7.34 4.35
CA ASP A 70 6.20 -8.03 4.15
C ASP A 70 7.11 -7.39 3.10
N GLU A 71 6.59 -6.49 2.27
CA GLU A 71 7.35 -5.78 1.23
C GLU A 71 7.23 -4.26 1.36
N VAL A 72 8.24 -3.53 0.88
CA VAL A 72 8.20 -2.07 0.78
C VAL A 72 7.41 -1.68 -0.46
N LEU A 73 6.41 -0.83 -0.29
CA LEU A 73 5.64 -0.28 -1.40
C LEU A 73 6.44 0.80 -2.11
N VAL A 74 6.67 0.58 -3.41
CA VAL A 74 7.28 1.57 -4.28
C VAL A 74 6.23 2.06 -5.28
N PRO A 75 5.92 3.37 -5.31
CA PRO A 75 4.98 3.88 -6.28
C PRO A 75 5.53 3.73 -7.72
N ALA A 76 4.67 3.34 -8.67
CA ALA A 76 5.08 3.09 -10.05
C ALA A 76 5.77 4.30 -10.69
N ARG A 77 5.36 5.53 -10.37
CA ARG A 77 6.01 6.75 -10.87
C ARG A 77 7.50 6.86 -10.47
N VAL A 78 7.90 6.27 -9.34
CA VAL A 78 9.30 6.28 -8.90
C VAL A 78 10.11 5.35 -9.80
N LEU A 79 9.56 4.17 -10.11
CA LEU A 79 10.17 3.21 -11.03
C LEU A 79 10.32 3.81 -12.44
N LEU A 80 9.27 4.43 -12.97
CA LEU A 80 9.31 5.09 -14.29
C LEU A 80 10.37 6.20 -14.37
N LYS A 81 10.50 7.01 -13.31
CA LYS A 81 11.55 8.05 -13.25
C LYS A 81 12.97 7.48 -13.25
N ILE A 82 13.15 6.28 -12.70
CA ILE A 82 14.45 5.59 -12.69
C ILE A 82 14.76 5.05 -14.09
N GLU A 83 13.77 4.48 -14.78
CA GLU A 83 13.91 4.02 -16.17
C GLU A 83 14.21 5.17 -17.14
N GLU A 84 13.55 6.32 -16.97
CA GLU A 84 13.84 7.54 -17.73
C GLU A 84 15.29 8.03 -17.56
N GLN A 85 15.96 7.68 -16.45
CA GLN A 85 17.36 7.98 -16.19
C GLN A 85 18.33 6.95 -16.80
N GLY A 86 17.82 6.00 -17.59
CA GLY A 86 18.62 4.98 -18.26
C GLY A 86 19.01 3.80 -17.36
N ILE A 87 18.37 3.66 -16.19
CA ILE A 87 18.56 2.52 -15.30
C ILE A 87 17.43 1.52 -15.57
N THR A 88 17.74 0.40 -16.21
CA THR A 88 16.78 -0.69 -16.41
C THR A 88 16.62 -1.50 -15.13
N ILE A 89 15.41 -1.50 -14.58
CA ILE A 89 14.99 -2.32 -13.43
C ILE A 89 14.33 -3.58 -13.97
N GLY A 90 15.15 -4.51 -14.47
CA GLY A 90 14.74 -5.84 -14.97
C GLY A 90 15.33 -6.95 -14.13
#